data_AF-A0A3B9N0I7-F1
#
_entry.id   AF-A0A3B9N0I7-F1
#
_cell.length_a   1.000
_cell.length_b   1.000
_cell.length_c   1.000
_cell.angle_alpha   90.00
_cell.angle_beta   90.00
_cell.angle_gamma   90.00
#
_symmetry.space_group_name_H-M   'P 1'
#
loop_
_entity.id
_entity.type
_entity.pdbx_description
1 polymer ?
#
loop_
_entity_poly.entity_id
_entity_poly.type
_entity_poly.pdbx_seq_one_letter_code
_entity_poly.pdbx_strand_id
1 'polypeptide(L)'
;MKRKVFIMSLLIAGVFAIAAINTACEEDPKEACEQDLFCDDTVEVTACCTDGASCYYTYGGVDYPDTDQGLLDLIDALDCTTTKSVSIEGANADMVARLQALLEEARYNSRR
;
A
#
# COMPACT_ATOMS: atom_id res chain seq x y z
N MET A 1 -25.34 15.24 -53.09
CA MET A 1 -24.73 14.07 -52.41
C MET A 1 -23.23 14.31 -52.15
N LYS A 2 -22.83 15.31 -51.34
CA LYS A 2 -21.40 15.65 -51.10
C LYS A 2 -21.07 16.09 -49.66
N ARG A 3 -21.99 15.93 -48.70
CA ARG A 3 -21.82 16.47 -47.33
C ARG A 3 -21.78 15.42 -46.22
N LYS A 4 -21.86 14.13 -46.56
CA LYS A 4 -21.88 13.04 -45.57
C LYS A 4 -20.59 12.22 -45.49
N VAL A 5 -19.58 12.55 -46.30
CA VAL A 5 -18.31 11.80 -46.36
C VAL A 5 -17.24 12.37 -45.43
N PHE A 6 -17.44 13.59 -44.89
CA PHE A 6 -16.40 14.25 -44.09
C PHE A 6 -16.45 13.96 -42.58
N ILE A 7 -17.46 13.22 -42.09
CA ILE A 7 -17.61 12.90 -40.66
C ILE A 7 -17.18 11.44 -40.35
N MET A 8 -16.75 10.69 -41.36
CA MET A 8 -16.36 9.27 -41.20
C MET A 8 -14.83 9.05 -41.17
N SER A 9 -14.02 10.10 -41.36
CA SER A 9 -12.55 10.01 -41.32
C SER A 9 -11.90 10.54 -40.03
N LEU A 10 -12.68 11.07 -39.08
CA LEU A 10 -12.14 11.61 -37.82
C LEU A 10 -12.13 10.60 -36.65
N LEU A 11 -12.53 9.35 -36.87
CA LEU A 11 -12.52 8.31 -35.83
C LEU A 11 -11.30 7.36 -35.90
N ILE A 12 -10.51 7.42 -36.98
CA ILE A 12 -9.43 6.44 -37.22
C ILE A 12 -8.05 6.99 -36.78
N ALA A 13 -7.92 8.30 -36.54
CA ALA A 13 -6.68 8.93 -36.08
C ALA A 13 -6.56 9.06 -34.54
N GLY A 14 -7.53 8.56 -33.77
CA GLY A 14 -7.53 8.64 -32.30
C GLY A 14 -6.98 7.43 -31.57
N VAL A 15 -6.68 6.32 -32.28
CA VAL A 15 -6.36 5.02 -31.64
C VAL A 15 -4.84 4.74 -31.60
N PHE A 16 -4.01 5.50 -32.32
CA PHE A 16 -2.57 5.23 -32.43
C PHE A 16 -1.64 6.16 -31.62
N ALA A 17 -2.18 7.06 -30.79
CA ALA A 17 -1.36 7.98 -29.99
C ALA A 17 -1.06 7.50 -28.55
N ILE A 18 -1.47 6.30 -28.17
CA ILE A 18 -1.25 5.75 -26.81
C ILE A 18 -0.17 4.65 -26.78
N ALA A 19 0.44 4.32 -27.93
CA ALA A 19 1.44 3.26 -28.02
C ALA A 19 2.89 3.72 -27.79
N ALA A 20 3.13 4.96 -27.34
CA ALA A 20 4.46 5.55 -27.24
C ALA A 20 4.84 6.10 -25.84
N ILE A 21 4.11 5.73 -24.78
CA ILE A 21 4.46 6.14 -23.40
C ILE A 21 4.85 4.98 -22.46
N ASN A 22 4.82 3.71 -22.90
CA ASN A 22 5.43 2.61 -22.13
C ASN A 22 6.90 2.39 -22.52
N THR A 23 7.64 3.48 -22.74
CA THR A 23 9.09 3.43 -22.67
C THR A 23 9.49 3.20 -21.22
N ALA A 24 10.17 2.08 -20.96
CA ALA A 24 10.85 1.76 -19.70
C ALA A 24 9.95 1.55 -18.47
N CYS A 25 9.16 0.47 -18.46
CA CYS A 25 9.00 -0.24 -17.20
C CYS A 25 10.33 -0.97 -16.96
N GLU A 26 11.22 -0.31 -16.22
CA GLU A 26 11.97 -1.04 -15.20
C GLU A 26 10.89 -1.82 -14.44
N GLU A 27 10.97 -3.15 -14.37
CA GLU A 27 9.97 -3.93 -13.65
C GLU A 27 10.10 -3.55 -12.18
N ASP A 28 9.40 -2.49 -11.77
CA ASP A 28 9.26 -2.10 -10.38
C ASP A 28 8.79 -3.37 -9.67
N PRO A 29 9.54 -3.81 -8.65
CA PRO A 29 9.25 -5.09 -8.03
C PRO A 29 7.83 -5.05 -7.49
N LYS A 30 7.07 -6.11 -7.80
CA LYS A 30 5.63 -6.16 -7.53
C LYS A 30 5.39 -5.97 -6.03
N GLU A 31 4.91 -4.78 -5.67
CA GLU A 31 4.52 -4.44 -4.31
C GLU A 31 3.04 -4.78 -4.12
N ALA A 32 2.74 -5.47 -3.02
CA ALA A 32 1.38 -5.67 -2.56
C ALA A 32 1.20 -4.96 -1.22
N CYS A 33 0.10 -4.22 -1.11
CA CYS A 33 -0.26 -3.48 0.08
C CYS A 33 -1.62 -3.95 0.59
N GLU A 34 -1.70 -4.20 1.89
CA GLU A 34 -2.92 -4.51 2.61
C GLU A 34 -3.20 -3.42 3.63
N GLN A 35 -4.48 -3.20 3.91
CA GLN A 35 -4.89 -2.10 4.78
C GLN A 35 -5.92 -2.59 5.79
N ASP A 36 -5.80 -2.10 7.03
CA ASP A 36 -6.76 -2.38 8.09
C ASP A 36 -6.96 -1.16 8.99
N LEU A 37 -8.07 -1.17 9.73
CA LEU A 37 -8.43 -0.14 10.69
C LEU A 37 -8.05 -0.55 12.12
N PHE A 38 -7.40 0.38 12.82
CA PHE A 38 -6.89 0.29 14.18
C PHE A 38 -7.55 1.36 15.07
N CYS A 39 -7.33 1.25 16.38
CA CYS A 39 -7.89 2.17 17.40
C CYS A 39 -9.42 2.31 17.29
N ASP A 40 -10.19 1.25 17.56
CA ASP A 40 -11.66 1.24 17.43
C ASP A 40 -12.15 1.64 16.03
N ASP A 41 -11.45 1.13 15.02
CA ASP A 41 -11.73 1.34 13.59
C ASP A 41 -11.62 2.80 13.12
N THR A 42 -10.84 3.63 13.81
CA THR A 42 -10.70 5.07 13.51
C THR A 42 -9.41 5.42 12.76
N VAL A 43 -8.40 4.53 12.80
CA VAL A 43 -7.07 4.79 12.27
C VAL A 43 -6.72 3.79 11.18
N GLU A 44 -6.42 4.27 9.99
CA GLU A 44 -6.04 3.44 8.85
C GLU A 44 -4.52 3.20 8.83
N VAL A 45 -4.13 1.93 8.77
CA VAL A 45 -2.73 1.51 8.61
C VAL A 45 -2.61 0.64 7.38
N THR A 46 -1.62 0.94 6.55
CA THR A 46 -1.32 0.16 5.34
C THR A 46 -0.03 -0.61 5.56
N ALA A 47 0.00 -1.91 5.32
CA ALA A 47 1.20 -2.72 5.29
C ALA A 47 1.55 -3.05 3.83
N CYS A 48 2.74 -2.69 3.38
CA CYS A 48 3.23 -2.94 2.02
C CYS A 48 4.41 -3.88 2.04
N CYS A 49 4.47 -4.77 1.06
CA CYS A 49 5.52 -5.76 0.88
C CYS A 49 5.91 -5.88 -0.58
N THR A 50 7.21 -5.79 -0.82
CA THR A 50 7.82 -6.04 -2.13
C THR A 50 8.27 -7.50 -2.24
N ASP A 51 8.02 -8.16 -3.38
CA ASP A 51 8.44 -9.54 -3.59
C ASP A 51 9.95 -9.75 -3.30
N GLY A 52 10.24 -10.67 -2.37
CA GLY A 52 11.60 -11.07 -1.99
C GLY A 52 12.45 -10.07 -1.21
N ALA A 53 11.96 -8.87 -0.87
CA ALA A 53 12.83 -7.78 -0.41
C ALA A 53 12.53 -7.24 0.99
N SER A 54 11.47 -6.44 1.16
CA SER A 54 11.25 -5.65 2.37
C SER A 54 9.78 -5.34 2.54
N CYS A 55 9.34 -5.29 3.79
CA CYS A 55 7.99 -4.87 4.15
C CYS A 55 8.05 -3.69 5.10
N TYR A 56 7.03 -2.84 5.02
CA TYR A 56 6.88 -1.67 5.85
C TYR A 56 5.41 -1.39 6.10
N TYR A 57 5.14 -0.59 7.13
CA TYR A 57 3.83 -0.05 7.43
C TYR A 57 3.82 1.43 7.10
N THR A 58 2.75 1.95 6.53
CA THR A 58 2.53 3.38 6.33
C THR A 58 1.42 3.84 7.24
N TYR A 59 1.71 4.86 8.05
CA TYR A 59 0.72 5.55 8.86
C TYR A 59 1.03 7.04 8.90
N GLY A 60 0.02 7.89 8.67
CA GLY A 60 0.18 9.34 8.68
C GLY A 60 1.17 9.88 7.64
N GLY A 61 1.42 9.13 6.56
CA GLY A 61 2.42 9.47 5.53
C GLY A 61 3.87 9.18 5.94
N VAL A 62 4.08 8.43 7.03
CA VAL A 62 5.39 7.96 7.48
C VAL A 62 5.45 6.45 7.30
N ASP A 63 6.57 5.97 6.78
CA ASP A 63 6.85 4.54 6.62
C ASP A 63 7.68 4.02 7.79
N TYR A 64 7.20 2.92 8.38
CA TYR A 64 7.78 2.22 9.51
C TYR A 64 8.29 0.86 9.03
N PRO A 65 9.58 0.55 9.16
CA PRO A 65 10.11 -0.72 8.67
C PRO A 65 9.59 -1.89 9.50
N ASP A 66 9.40 -3.06 8.89
CA ASP A 66 9.06 -4.31 9.61
C ASP A 66 10.25 -4.81 10.45
N THR A 67 10.44 -4.17 11.59
CA THR A 67 11.45 -4.46 12.60
C THR A 67 10.82 -4.18 13.96
N ASP A 68 11.37 -4.77 15.03
CA ASP A 68 10.86 -4.54 16.39
C ASP A 68 10.82 -3.04 16.73
N GLN A 69 11.84 -2.27 16.33
CA GLN A 69 11.87 -0.83 16.56
C GLN A 69 10.85 -0.08 15.72
N GLY A 70 10.74 -0.37 14.42
CA GLY A 70 9.74 0.28 13.55
C GLY A 70 8.31 -0.02 13.98
N LEU A 71 8.06 -1.22 14.50
CA LEU A 71 6.77 -1.60 15.06
C LEU A 71 6.47 -0.84 16.37
N LEU A 72 7.45 -0.71 17.26
CA LEU A 72 7.32 0.14 18.46
C LEU A 72 7.01 1.59 18.09
N ASP A 73 7.73 2.15 17.11
CA ASP A 73 7.56 3.53 16.65
C ASP A 73 6.17 3.73 16.02
N LEU A 74 5.67 2.75 15.24
CA LEU A 74 4.32 2.77 14.69
C LEU A 74 3.27 2.75 15.82
N ILE A 75 3.43 1.87 16.80
CA ILE A 75 2.49 1.75 17.91
C ILE A 75 2.46 3.04 18.74
N ASP A 76 3.61 3.66 18.97
CA ASP A 76 3.71 4.97 19.62
C ASP A 76 3.01 6.06 18.80
N ALA A 77 3.17 6.04 17.47
CA ALA A 77 2.51 6.99 16.58
C ALA A 77 0.99 6.79 16.51
N LEU A 78 0.51 5.54 16.57
CA LEU A 78 -0.91 5.21 16.57
C LEU A 78 -1.61 5.73 17.84
N ASP A 79 -0.91 5.72 18.99
CA ASP A 79 -1.39 6.21 20.30
C ASP A 79 -2.84 5.75 20.63
N CYS A 80 -3.22 4.53 20.20
CA CYS A 80 -4.60 4.03 20.30
C CYS A 80 -5.12 3.96 21.75
N THR A 81 -4.22 3.86 22.72
CA THR A 81 -4.55 3.90 24.13
C THR A 81 -3.70 4.97 24.77
N THR A 82 -4.31 5.88 25.52
CA THR A 82 -3.63 6.98 26.26
C THR A 82 -2.61 6.53 27.31
N THR A 83 -2.26 5.23 27.34
CA THR A 83 -1.32 4.62 28.26
C THR A 83 0.04 4.55 27.56
N LYS A 84 0.94 5.47 27.92
CA LYS A 84 2.30 5.64 27.37
C LYS A 84 3.27 4.44 27.54
N SER A 85 2.80 3.24 27.79
CA SER A 85 3.63 2.04 27.90
C SER A 85 3.60 1.27 26.58
N VAL A 86 4.46 1.66 25.65
CA VAL A 86 4.71 0.90 24.42
C VAL A 86 5.68 -0.23 24.76
N SER A 87 5.14 -1.42 25.01
CA SER A 87 5.94 -2.65 25.06
C SER A 87 5.27 -3.73 24.21
N ILE A 88 6.03 -4.36 23.32
CA ILE A 88 5.58 -5.45 22.44
C ILE A 88 4.93 -6.59 23.25
N GLU A 89 5.44 -6.86 24.45
CA GLU A 89 4.97 -7.96 25.32
C GLU A 89 3.87 -7.56 26.32
N GLY A 90 3.39 -6.31 26.28
CA GLY A 90 2.50 -5.73 27.29
C GLY A 90 1.14 -5.30 26.76
N ALA A 91 0.68 -4.11 27.17
CA ALA A 91 -0.66 -3.59 26.87
C ALA A 91 -1.02 -3.53 25.36
N ASN A 92 -0.02 -3.56 24.48
CA ASN A 92 -0.18 -3.45 23.03
C ASN A 92 0.04 -4.78 22.28
N ALA A 93 0.14 -5.91 22.98
CA ALA A 93 0.40 -7.22 22.36
C ALA A 93 -0.67 -7.62 21.32
N ASP A 94 -1.94 -7.24 21.53
CA ASP A 94 -3.03 -7.51 20.58
C ASP A 94 -2.88 -6.69 19.28
N MET A 95 -2.53 -5.41 19.40
CA MET A 95 -2.23 -4.54 18.25
C MET A 95 -1.04 -5.07 17.44
N VAL A 96 0.03 -5.48 18.13
CA VAL A 96 1.20 -6.11 17.50
C VAL A 96 0.76 -7.32 16.67
N ALA A 97 -0.06 -8.21 17.23
CA ALA A 97 -0.52 -9.40 16.53
C ALA A 97 -1.35 -9.05 15.29
N ARG A 98 -2.22 -8.03 15.37
CA ARG A 98 -3.00 -7.55 14.22
C ARG A 98 -2.11 -6.94 13.12
N LEU A 99 -1.14 -6.11 13.49
CA LEU A 99 -0.19 -5.52 12.54
C LEU A 99 0.62 -6.60 11.81
N GLN A 100 1.10 -7.60 12.55
CA GLN A 100 1.82 -8.73 11.95
C GLN A 100 0.95 -9.53 10.98
N ALA A 101 -0.31 -9.79 11.33
CA ALA A 101 -1.25 -10.49 10.46
C ALA A 101 -1.50 -9.70 9.16
N LEU A 102 -1.67 -8.37 9.25
CA LEU A 102 -1.86 -7.50 8.10
C LEU A 102 -0.65 -7.55 7.16
N LEU A 103 0.56 -7.47 7.73
CA LEU A 103 1.79 -7.54 6.97
C LEU A 103 1.99 -8.92 6.33
N GLU A 104 1.60 -9.99 7.00
CA GLU A 104 1.68 -11.35 6.46
C GLU A 104 0.73 -11.56 5.27
N GLU A 105 -0.46 -10.97 5.30
CA GLU A 105 -1.37 -10.94 4.15
C GLU A 105 -0.73 -10.18 2.97
N ALA A 106 -0.12 -9.03 3.23
CA ALA A 106 0.60 -8.27 2.20
C ALA A 106 1.76 -9.08 1.60
N ARG A 107 2.51 -9.81 2.42
CA ARG A 107 3.57 -10.74 1.96
C ARG A 107 3.03 -11.87 1.11
N TYR A 108 1.89 -12.44 1.49
CA TYR A 108 1.28 -13.52 0.73
C TYR A 108 0.83 -13.02 -0.65
N ASN A 109 0.20 -11.85 -0.69
CA ASN A 109 -0.29 -11.25 -1.93
C ASN A 109 0.84 -10.72 -2.83
N SER A 110 1.98 -10.30 -2.27
CA SER A 110 3.13 -9.87 -3.07
C SER A 110 3.77 -11.03 -3.86
N ARG A 111 3.60 -12.26 -3.38
CA ARG A 111 4.17 -13.48 -3.99
C ARG A 111 3.25 -14.18 -4.98
N ARG A 112 2.00 -13.71 -5.13
CA ARG A 112 0.95 -14.32 -5.95
C ARG A 112 0.90 -13.70 -7.34
#